data_AF-D8MUR8-F1
#
_entry.id   AF-D8MUR8-F1
#
_cell.length_a   1.000
_cell.length_b   1.000
_cell.length_c   1.000
_cell.angle_alpha   90.00
_cell.angle_beta   90.00
_cell.angle_gamma   90.00
#
_symmetry.space_group_name_H-M   'P 1'
#
loop_
_entity.id
_entity.type
_entity.pdbx_description
1 polymer ?
#
loop_
_entity_poly.entity_id
_entity_poly.type
_entity_poly.pdbx_seq_one_letter_code
_entity_poly.pdbx_strand_id
1 'polypeptide(L)'
;MAYTTFSQNKNNQLDEPMFFGQSVNVARFDQQKYDIFEKLIEKQLSFFWRPEEVDVSRDRIDYQGLPDHEKHIFISNLKYQTLLDSIQGRSPNVALLPLISIPELETWIETWAFSETIHSRSYTHIIRNIVNDPAIVFDDIVTNEQILSRAKDISGYYDDLIEMTSYWHLLGEGTHQVNGKSITINLRALKKQLYICLMSVNALEAIRFYVSFACSFAFAERELMEGNAKIIKLIARDEALHLTGTQHMLNLLRSGEDDPEMAEIARESRQECYDLFVLAAQQEKEWAEYLFRDGSMIGLNKDILCQYIEYITNIRMHAVGLDLPFKTRSNPIPWINSWLVSDNVQVAPQEVEVSSYLVGQIDSEVGENDFDDFQL
;
A
#
# COMPACT_ATOMS: atom_id res chain seq x y z
N MET A 1 -15.02 -24.13 -1.95
CA MET A 1 -15.19 -24.13 -3.42
C MET A 1 -13.79 -24.04 -3.99
N ALA A 2 -13.35 -24.93 -4.88
CA ALA A 2 -11.98 -24.87 -5.36
C ALA A 2 -11.76 -23.59 -6.17
N TYR A 3 -10.64 -22.90 -5.94
CA TYR A 3 -10.22 -21.77 -6.78
C TYR A 3 -10.10 -22.22 -8.24
N THR A 4 -10.50 -21.35 -9.16
CA THR A 4 -10.37 -21.57 -10.60
C THR A 4 -9.83 -20.30 -11.24
N THR A 5 -8.82 -20.44 -12.09
CA THR A 5 -8.28 -19.32 -12.88
C THR A 5 -9.23 -18.88 -14.00
N PHE A 6 -10.23 -19.71 -14.33
CA PHE A 6 -11.26 -19.36 -15.29
C PHE A 6 -12.57 -20.06 -14.95
N SER A 7 -13.49 -19.36 -14.29
CA SER A 7 -14.83 -19.89 -14.03
C SER A 7 -15.63 -19.97 -15.34
N GLN A 8 -16.08 -21.18 -15.70
CA GLN A 8 -16.91 -21.42 -16.89
C GLN A 8 -18.37 -20.98 -16.72
N ASN A 9 -18.77 -20.63 -15.49
CA ASN A 9 -20.12 -20.14 -15.21
C ASN A 9 -20.23 -18.68 -15.65
N LYS A 10 -21.16 -18.39 -16.55
CA LYS A 10 -21.50 -17.01 -16.90
C LYS A 10 -22.21 -16.34 -15.71
N ASN A 11 -21.60 -15.31 -15.15
CA ASN A 11 -22.17 -14.46 -14.10
C ASN A 11 -22.27 -13.00 -14.57
N ASN A 12 -22.95 -12.15 -13.77
CA ASN A 12 -22.91 -10.70 -13.94
C ASN A 12 -21.91 -10.13 -12.94
N GLN A 13 -20.75 -9.67 -13.42
CA GLN A 13 -19.67 -9.16 -12.56
C GLN A 13 -20.08 -7.90 -11.76
N LEU A 14 -21.09 -7.15 -12.21
CA LEU A 14 -21.61 -5.98 -11.49
C LEU A 14 -22.39 -6.34 -10.22
N ASP A 15 -22.87 -7.59 -10.11
CA ASP A 15 -23.64 -8.08 -8.97
C ASP A 15 -22.77 -8.87 -7.97
N GLU A 16 -21.54 -9.24 -8.32
CA GLU A 16 -20.62 -9.96 -7.44
C GLU A 16 -20.10 -9.05 -6.31
N PRO A 17 -19.86 -9.56 -5.09
CA PRO A 17 -19.13 -8.81 -4.07
C PRO A 17 -17.68 -8.56 -4.50
N MET A 18 -16.97 -7.63 -3.86
CA MET A 18 -15.54 -7.44 -4.10
C MET A 18 -14.74 -8.73 -3.85
N PHE A 19 -15.11 -9.46 -2.79
CA PHE A 19 -14.45 -10.68 -2.34
C PHE A 19 -15.44 -11.82 -2.08
N PHE A 20 -14.95 -13.05 -2.18
CA PHE A 20 -15.66 -14.31 -1.88
C PHE A 20 -16.86 -14.63 -2.78
N GLY A 21 -17.02 -13.93 -3.91
CA GLY A 21 -17.96 -14.28 -4.97
C GLY A 21 -17.39 -15.34 -5.92
N GLN A 22 -17.92 -15.37 -7.14
CA GLN A 22 -17.34 -16.20 -8.19
C GLN A 22 -15.98 -15.64 -8.64
N SER A 23 -14.94 -16.48 -8.70
CA SER A 23 -13.63 -16.08 -9.25
C SER A 23 -13.79 -15.45 -10.64
N VAL A 24 -13.07 -14.35 -10.86
CA VAL A 24 -13.10 -13.61 -12.12
C VAL A 24 -12.74 -14.53 -13.28
N ASN A 25 -13.46 -14.40 -14.40
CA ASN A 25 -13.21 -15.15 -15.63
C ASN A 25 -12.69 -14.26 -16.76
N VAL A 26 -13.48 -13.29 -17.20
CA VAL A 26 -13.11 -12.32 -18.23
C VAL A 26 -12.64 -11.04 -17.56
N ALA A 27 -11.38 -10.68 -17.76
CA ALA A 27 -10.87 -9.35 -17.44
C ALA A 27 -11.39 -8.36 -18.49
N ARG A 28 -12.29 -7.46 -18.09
CA ARG A 28 -12.90 -6.42 -18.93
C ARG A 28 -12.96 -5.12 -18.16
N PHE A 29 -12.87 -4.00 -18.89
CA PHE A 29 -12.68 -2.66 -18.31
C PHE A 29 -13.65 -1.63 -18.89
N ASP A 30 -14.67 -2.07 -19.61
CA ASP A 30 -15.70 -1.20 -20.20
C ASP A 30 -16.80 -0.80 -19.19
N GLN A 31 -16.89 -1.50 -18.06
CA GLN A 31 -17.84 -1.25 -16.98
C GLN A 31 -17.26 -1.73 -15.64
N GLN A 32 -17.66 -1.10 -14.55
CA GLN A 32 -17.20 -1.41 -13.19
C GLN A 32 -18.39 -1.43 -12.22
N LYS A 33 -18.34 -2.32 -11.22
CA LYS A 33 -19.16 -2.20 -10.02
C LYS A 33 -18.69 -1.00 -9.19
N TYR A 34 -17.37 -0.85 -9.05
CA TYR A 34 -16.73 0.25 -8.32
C TYR A 34 -15.68 0.95 -9.18
N ASP A 35 -16.08 2.05 -9.82
CA ASP A 35 -15.24 2.83 -10.74
C ASP A 35 -13.94 3.38 -10.13
N ILE A 36 -13.86 3.48 -8.81
CA ILE A 36 -12.67 3.92 -8.10
C ILE A 36 -11.44 3.05 -8.41
N PHE A 37 -11.62 1.73 -8.56
CA PHE A 37 -10.48 0.85 -8.84
C PHE A 37 -9.95 1.07 -10.25
N GLU A 38 -10.81 1.31 -11.25
CA GLU A 38 -10.38 1.70 -12.59
C GLU A 38 -9.65 3.05 -12.57
N LYS A 39 -10.19 4.05 -11.86
CA LYS A 39 -9.54 5.36 -11.69
C LYS A 39 -8.16 5.23 -11.06
N LEU A 40 -7.99 4.34 -10.09
CA LEU A 40 -6.71 4.07 -9.45
C LEU A 40 -5.74 3.37 -10.41
N ILE A 41 -6.20 2.39 -11.19
CA ILE A 41 -5.40 1.72 -12.23
C ILE A 41 -4.89 2.75 -13.23
N GLU A 42 -5.78 3.53 -13.85
CA GLU A 42 -5.41 4.55 -14.84
C GLU A 42 -4.40 5.55 -14.25
N LYS A 43 -4.62 5.98 -13.01
CA LYS A 43 -3.73 6.92 -12.33
C LYS A 43 -2.36 6.30 -12.05
N GLN A 44 -2.29 5.07 -11.56
CA GLN A 44 -1.03 4.39 -11.28
C GLN A 44 -0.23 4.13 -12.57
N LEU A 45 -0.91 3.75 -13.66
CA LEU A 45 -0.30 3.61 -14.97
C LEU A 45 0.24 4.95 -15.49
N SER A 46 -0.53 6.04 -15.33
CA SER A 46 -0.07 7.40 -15.69
C SER A 46 1.16 7.85 -14.89
N PHE A 47 1.41 7.23 -13.74
CA PHE A 47 2.53 7.51 -12.86
C PHE A 47 3.76 6.67 -13.14
N PHE A 48 3.72 5.72 -14.08
CA PHE A 48 4.86 4.84 -14.37
C PHE A 48 6.18 5.62 -14.45
N TRP A 49 7.15 5.13 -13.67
CA TRP A 49 8.48 5.72 -13.56
C TRP A 49 9.51 4.60 -13.43
N ARG A 50 10.76 4.92 -13.74
CA ARG A 50 11.87 3.97 -13.62
C ARG A 50 12.93 4.52 -12.68
N PRO A 51 13.39 3.77 -11.67
CA PRO A 51 14.33 4.31 -10.70
C PRO A 51 15.64 4.77 -11.32
N GLU A 52 16.09 4.10 -12.38
CA GLU A 52 17.35 4.40 -13.05
C GLU A 52 17.33 5.76 -13.80
N GLU A 53 16.15 6.37 -13.98
CA GLU A 53 16.00 7.72 -14.55
C GLU A 53 16.27 8.83 -13.53
N VAL A 54 16.33 8.50 -12.23
CA VAL A 54 16.68 9.45 -11.18
C VAL A 54 18.18 9.40 -10.89
N ASP A 55 18.85 10.54 -11.05
CA ASP A 55 20.25 10.70 -10.67
C ASP A 55 20.43 10.71 -9.15
N VAL A 56 21.19 9.73 -8.65
CA VAL A 56 21.56 9.54 -7.25
C VAL A 56 23.07 9.62 -7.03
N SER A 57 23.82 10.17 -8.00
CA SER A 57 25.29 10.18 -7.98
C SER A 57 25.89 10.98 -6.82
N ARG A 58 25.24 12.08 -6.43
CA ARG A 58 25.70 12.94 -5.32
C ARG A 58 25.43 12.33 -3.94
N ASP A 59 24.39 11.50 -3.81
CA ASP A 59 23.98 10.90 -2.54
C ASP A 59 25.09 10.07 -1.88
N ARG A 60 26.04 9.51 -2.65
CA ARG A 60 27.22 8.85 -2.08
C ARG A 60 28.08 9.81 -1.28
N ILE A 61 28.35 10.98 -1.83
CA ILE A 61 29.21 12.00 -1.20
C ILE A 61 28.50 12.51 0.06
N ASP A 62 27.22 12.83 -0.07
CA ASP A 62 26.39 13.27 1.05
C ASP A 62 26.39 12.22 2.17
N TYR A 63 26.06 10.96 1.84
CA TYR A 63 26.02 9.87 2.81
C TYR A 63 27.35 9.67 3.53
N GLN A 64 28.49 9.72 2.82
CA GLN A 64 29.80 9.58 3.45
C GLN A 64 30.15 10.77 4.36
N GLY A 65 29.67 11.98 4.02
CA GLY A 65 29.84 13.20 4.80
C GLY A 65 28.91 13.30 6.02
N LEU A 66 27.88 12.45 6.13
CA LEU A 66 27.00 12.42 7.29
C LEU A 66 27.75 11.99 8.57
N PRO A 67 27.42 12.57 9.73
CA PRO A 67 27.79 12.02 11.04
C PRO A 67 27.27 10.57 11.21
N ASP A 68 27.95 9.78 12.03
CA ASP A 68 27.61 8.35 12.18
C ASP A 68 26.17 8.10 12.65
N HIS A 69 25.64 8.94 13.56
CA HIS A 69 24.24 8.85 13.98
C HIS A 69 23.26 9.21 12.85
N GLU A 70 23.60 10.13 11.95
CA GLU A 70 22.77 10.46 10.80
C GLU A 70 22.85 9.37 9.72
N LYS A 71 24.02 8.74 9.52
CA LYS A 71 24.14 7.52 8.68
C LYS A 71 23.25 6.41 9.19
N HIS A 72 23.22 6.21 10.52
CA HIS A 72 22.33 5.26 11.19
C HIS A 72 20.85 5.59 10.93
N ILE A 73 20.44 6.85 11.12
CA ILE A 73 19.07 7.31 10.84
C ILE A 73 18.70 6.99 9.39
N PHE A 74 19.51 7.44 8.43
CA PHE A 74 19.23 7.28 7.01
C PHE A 74 19.14 5.80 6.61
N ILE A 75 20.16 5.00 6.92
CA ILE A 75 20.22 3.61 6.45
C ILE A 75 19.22 2.72 7.17
N SER A 76 18.92 2.98 8.44
CA SER A 76 17.89 2.25 9.18
C SER A 76 16.51 2.51 8.60
N ASN A 77 16.21 3.76 8.24
CA ASN A 77 14.97 4.10 7.55
C ASN A 77 14.86 3.40 6.18
N LEU A 78 15.92 3.45 5.37
CA LEU A 78 15.95 2.85 4.04
C LEU A 78 15.79 1.32 4.07
N LYS A 79 16.44 0.66 5.04
CA LYS A 79 16.26 -0.79 5.29
C LYS A 79 14.81 -1.11 5.65
N TYR A 80 14.17 -0.27 6.47
CA TYR A 80 12.78 -0.48 6.85
C TYR A 80 11.83 -0.32 5.66
N GLN A 81 12.01 0.71 4.85
CA GLN A 81 11.25 0.90 3.60
C GLN A 81 11.42 -0.30 2.66
N THR A 82 12.66 -0.78 2.50
CA THR A 82 12.97 -1.97 1.66
C THR A 82 12.26 -3.23 2.17
N LEU A 83 12.16 -3.42 3.49
CA LEU A 83 11.41 -4.52 4.07
C LEU A 83 9.92 -4.44 3.71
N LEU A 84 9.32 -3.26 3.90
CA LEU A 84 7.88 -3.06 3.69
C LEU A 84 7.49 -3.35 2.23
N ASP A 85 8.21 -2.78 1.24
CA ASP A 85 7.90 -3.03 -0.18
C ASP A 85 8.33 -4.41 -0.65
N SER A 86 9.26 -5.06 0.06
CA SER A 86 9.48 -6.48 -0.18
C SER A 86 8.22 -7.28 0.14
N ILE A 87 7.52 -6.96 1.23
CA ILE A 87 6.23 -7.59 1.58
C ILE A 87 5.16 -7.15 0.57
N GLN A 88 5.00 -5.85 0.30
CA GLN A 88 3.95 -5.33 -0.58
C GLN A 88 4.10 -5.73 -2.05
N GLY A 89 5.32 -5.96 -2.53
CA GLY A 89 5.55 -6.46 -3.89
C GLY A 89 5.02 -7.87 -4.15
N ARG A 90 4.62 -8.64 -3.11
CA ARG A 90 4.09 -10.00 -3.26
C ARG A 90 2.76 -10.23 -2.57
N SER A 91 2.58 -9.67 -1.37
CA SER A 91 1.51 -10.07 -0.47
C SER A 91 0.11 -9.72 -0.95
N PRO A 92 -0.16 -8.52 -1.54
CA PRO A 92 -1.45 -8.23 -2.17
C PRO A 92 -1.83 -9.29 -3.21
N ASN A 93 -0.90 -9.67 -4.09
CA ASN A 93 -1.15 -10.71 -5.10
C ASN A 93 -1.45 -12.07 -4.47
N VAL A 94 -0.59 -12.55 -3.58
CA VAL A 94 -0.72 -13.92 -3.03
C VAL A 94 -1.94 -14.05 -2.10
N ALA A 95 -2.26 -13.00 -1.34
CA ALA A 95 -3.30 -13.05 -0.34
C ALA A 95 -4.70 -12.66 -0.88
N LEU A 96 -4.78 -11.71 -1.83
CA LEU A 96 -6.06 -11.13 -2.24
C LEU A 96 -6.59 -11.71 -3.55
N LEU A 97 -5.74 -11.95 -4.56
CA LEU A 97 -6.20 -12.48 -5.87
C LEU A 97 -7.05 -13.76 -5.75
N PRO A 98 -6.72 -14.73 -4.87
CA PRO A 98 -7.53 -15.93 -4.74
C PRO A 98 -8.96 -15.66 -4.22
N LEU A 99 -9.20 -14.49 -3.62
CA LEU A 99 -10.47 -14.12 -2.97
C LEU A 99 -11.31 -13.14 -3.79
N ILE A 100 -10.75 -12.48 -4.81
CA ILE A 100 -11.44 -11.41 -5.55
C ILE A 100 -12.46 -11.99 -6.53
N SER A 101 -13.57 -11.27 -6.71
CA SER A 101 -14.69 -11.67 -7.60
C SER A 101 -15.14 -10.59 -8.59
N ILE A 102 -14.47 -9.43 -8.64
CA ILE A 102 -14.72 -8.37 -9.63
C ILE A 102 -13.43 -7.99 -10.39
N PRO A 103 -13.48 -7.77 -11.72
CA PRO A 103 -12.29 -7.61 -12.56
C PRO A 103 -11.48 -6.33 -12.29
N GLU A 104 -12.15 -5.22 -11.97
CA GLU A 104 -11.48 -3.95 -11.69
C GLU A 104 -10.66 -3.99 -10.41
N LEU A 105 -11.10 -4.74 -9.39
CA LEU A 105 -10.34 -4.92 -8.16
C LEU A 105 -9.16 -5.88 -8.37
N GLU A 106 -9.38 -6.97 -9.11
CA GLU A 106 -8.32 -7.94 -9.43
C GLU A 106 -7.15 -7.24 -10.11
N THR A 107 -7.45 -6.45 -11.15
CA THR A 107 -6.45 -5.72 -11.92
C THR A 107 -5.80 -4.60 -11.10
N TRP A 108 -6.56 -3.95 -10.19
CA TRP A 108 -5.99 -2.96 -9.28
C TRP A 108 -4.96 -3.58 -8.34
N ILE A 109 -5.24 -4.75 -7.75
CA ILE A 109 -4.30 -5.44 -6.87
C ILE A 109 -3.01 -5.82 -7.62
N GLU A 110 -3.11 -6.30 -8.86
CA GLU A 110 -1.92 -6.60 -9.66
C GLU A 110 -1.12 -5.35 -10.03
N THR A 111 -1.81 -4.26 -10.39
CA THR A 111 -1.20 -2.97 -10.74
C THR A 111 -0.48 -2.36 -9.54
N TRP A 112 -1.10 -2.42 -8.37
CA TRP A 112 -0.51 -2.02 -7.10
C TRP A 112 0.70 -2.89 -6.76
N ALA A 113 0.57 -4.22 -6.73
CA ALA A 113 1.72 -5.07 -6.42
C ALA A 113 2.88 -4.87 -7.41
N PHE A 114 2.59 -4.54 -8.67
CA PHE A 114 3.59 -4.17 -9.66
C PHE A 114 4.32 -2.86 -9.30
N SER A 115 3.63 -1.78 -8.92
CA SER A 115 4.28 -0.52 -8.52
C SER A 115 5.21 -0.74 -7.32
N GLU A 116 4.84 -1.59 -6.38
CA GLU A 116 5.68 -1.95 -5.22
C GLU A 116 7.00 -2.64 -5.62
N THR A 117 6.97 -3.41 -6.73
CA THR A 117 8.22 -3.96 -7.27
C THR A 117 9.14 -2.87 -7.82
N ILE A 118 8.58 -1.80 -8.38
CA ILE A 118 9.35 -0.64 -8.84
C ILE A 118 9.97 0.09 -7.65
N HIS A 119 9.24 0.22 -6.53
CA HIS A 119 9.75 0.81 -5.29
C HIS A 119 10.91 -0.02 -4.73
N SER A 120 10.75 -1.34 -4.64
CA SER A 120 11.83 -2.27 -4.24
C SER A 120 13.08 -2.16 -5.10
N ARG A 121 12.91 -2.06 -6.43
CA ARG A 121 14.01 -1.81 -7.38
C ARG A 121 14.67 -0.46 -7.14
N SER A 122 13.90 0.55 -6.75
CA SER A 122 14.40 1.88 -6.44
C SER A 122 15.29 1.92 -5.20
N TYR A 123 14.97 1.16 -4.15
CA TYR A 123 15.86 1.03 -3.00
C TYR A 123 17.15 0.32 -3.37
N THR A 124 17.09 -0.69 -4.23
CA THR A 124 18.30 -1.31 -4.78
C THR A 124 19.16 -0.30 -5.53
N HIS A 125 18.54 0.58 -6.33
CA HIS A 125 19.22 1.69 -7.01
C HIS A 125 19.85 2.69 -6.05
N ILE A 126 19.17 3.06 -4.96
CA ILE A 126 19.76 3.94 -3.92
C ILE A 126 20.92 3.24 -3.21
N ILE A 127 20.69 2.05 -2.64
CA ILE A 127 21.65 1.31 -1.81
C ILE A 127 22.95 1.08 -2.58
N ARG A 128 22.89 0.55 -3.82
CA ARG A 128 24.09 0.30 -4.63
C ARG A 128 24.90 1.56 -4.93
N ASN A 129 24.28 2.73 -4.92
CA ASN A 129 24.94 3.98 -5.23
C ASN A 129 25.51 4.67 -3.99
N ILE A 130 25.05 4.39 -2.77
CA ILE A 130 25.53 5.05 -1.55
C ILE A 130 26.50 4.20 -0.70
N VAL A 131 26.42 2.87 -0.77
CA VAL A 131 27.34 1.96 -0.06
C VAL A 131 28.31 1.25 -1.01
N ASN A 132 29.37 0.66 -0.45
CA ASN A 132 30.34 -0.14 -1.22
C ASN A 132 29.89 -1.59 -1.42
N ASP A 133 29.28 -2.17 -0.38
CA ASP A 133 28.78 -3.54 -0.39
C ASP A 133 27.29 -3.56 0.01
N PRO A 134 26.38 -3.61 -0.97
CA PRO A 134 24.94 -3.67 -0.73
C PRO A 134 24.50 -4.91 0.05
N ALA A 135 25.24 -6.03 -0.02
CA ALA A 135 24.83 -7.28 0.61
C ALA A 135 24.68 -7.12 2.12
N ILE A 136 25.59 -6.36 2.75
CA ILE A 136 25.54 -6.07 4.20
C ILE A 136 24.22 -5.37 4.58
N VAL A 137 23.74 -4.45 3.74
CA VAL A 137 22.49 -3.73 4.00
C VAL A 137 21.30 -4.67 3.83
N PHE A 138 21.30 -5.50 2.78
CA PHE A 138 20.20 -6.44 2.51
C PHE A 138 20.12 -7.57 3.55
N ASP A 139 21.25 -8.13 3.97
CA ASP A 139 21.30 -9.18 4.99
C ASP A 139 20.87 -8.63 6.36
N ASP A 140 21.22 -7.39 6.69
CA ASP A 140 20.79 -6.78 7.95
C ASP A 140 19.25 -6.60 8.02
N ILE A 141 18.55 -6.41 6.89
CA ILE A 141 17.08 -6.32 6.88
C ILE A 141 16.45 -7.58 7.48
N VAL A 142 17.03 -8.76 7.23
CA VAL A 142 16.48 -10.04 7.68
C VAL A 142 17.00 -10.50 9.05
N THR A 143 17.95 -9.78 9.66
CA THR A 143 18.50 -10.12 10.99
C THR A 143 18.32 -9.01 12.03
N ASN A 144 18.01 -7.78 11.62
CA ASN A 144 17.90 -6.64 12.52
C ASN A 144 16.63 -6.74 13.38
N GLU A 145 16.83 -6.93 14.69
CA GLU A 145 15.74 -7.16 15.64
C GLU A 145 14.68 -6.05 15.65
N GLN A 146 15.10 -4.78 15.50
CA GLN A 146 14.17 -3.63 15.50
C GLN A 146 13.41 -3.47 14.18
N ILE A 147 13.90 -4.04 13.09
CA ILE A 147 13.20 -4.12 11.82
C ILE A 147 12.23 -5.31 11.84
N LEU A 148 12.70 -6.49 12.27
CA LEU A 148 11.91 -7.72 12.31
C LEU A 148 10.74 -7.66 13.31
N SER A 149 10.89 -6.94 14.43
CA SER A 149 9.81 -6.79 15.41
C SER A 149 8.54 -6.21 14.80
N ARG A 150 8.67 -5.34 13.78
CA ARG A 150 7.54 -4.75 13.04
C ARG A 150 7.11 -5.62 11.87
N ALA A 151 8.05 -6.31 11.22
CA ALA A 151 7.78 -7.22 10.11
C ALA A 151 6.83 -8.36 10.51
N LYS A 152 7.04 -8.91 11.71
CA LYS A 152 6.32 -10.09 12.21
C LYS A 152 4.81 -9.87 12.27
N ASP A 153 4.38 -8.70 12.72
CA ASP A 153 2.96 -8.41 12.85
C ASP A 153 2.32 -8.22 11.47
N ILE A 154 3.02 -7.55 10.54
CA ILE A 154 2.54 -7.33 9.17
C ILE A 154 2.43 -8.66 8.42
N SER A 155 3.48 -9.48 8.42
CA SER A 155 3.49 -10.74 7.69
C SER A 155 2.49 -11.73 8.27
N GLY A 156 2.30 -11.74 9.60
CA GLY A 156 1.36 -12.62 10.28
C GLY A 156 -0.08 -12.50 9.76
N TYR A 157 -0.57 -11.27 9.53
CA TYR A 157 -1.93 -11.07 9.00
C TYR A 157 -2.11 -11.65 7.60
N TYR A 158 -1.10 -11.48 6.74
CA TYR A 158 -1.10 -12.06 5.40
C TYR A 158 -0.99 -13.59 5.44
N ASP A 159 -0.05 -14.12 6.23
CA ASP A 159 0.19 -15.56 6.36
C ASP A 159 -1.07 -16.29 6.85
N ASP A 160 -1.72 -15.76 7.89
CA ASP A 160 -2.97 -16.28 8.44
C ASP A 160 -4.10 -16.24 7.40
N LEU A 161 -4.22 -15.14 6.64
CA LEU A 161 -5.22 -15.02 5.57
C LEU A 161 -4.98 -16.03 4.45
N ILE A 162 -3.74 -16.20 4.01
CA ILE A 162 -3.35 -17.14 2.95
C ILE A 162 -3.61 -18.60 3.40
N GLU A 163 -3.27 -18.94 4.64
CA GLU A 163 -3.51 -20.27 5.18
C GLU A 163 -5.02 -20.57 5.26
N MET A 164 -5.81 -19.65 5.84
CA MET A 164 -7.26 -19.82 5.94
C MET A 164 -7.94 -19.89 4.57
N THR A 165 -7.48 -19.09 3.61
CA THR A 165 -7.94 -19.12 2.21
C THR A 165 -7.65 -20.46 1.57
N SER A 166 -6.46 -21.02 1.79
CA SER A 166 -6.07 -22.33 1.26
C SER A 166 -6.98 -23.43 1.80
N TYR A 167 -7.26 -23.44 3.11
CA TYR A 167 -8.20 -24.39 3.70
C TYR A 167 -9.61 -24.22 3.12
N TRP A 168 -10.12 -22.99 3.00
CA TRP A 168 -11.44 -22.72 2.45
C TRP A 168 -11.59 -23.18 0.99
N HIS A 169 -10.57 -22.96 0.15
CA HIS A 169 -10.59 -23.44 -1.22
C HIS A 169 -10.54 -24.96 -1.31
N LEU A 170 -9.70 -25.62 -0.52
CA LEU A 170 -9.50 -27.07 -0.58
C LEU A 170 -10.65 -27.86 0.02
N LEU A 171 -11.17 -27.42 1.16
CA LEU A 171 -12.08 -28.21 1.99
C LEU A 171 -13.50 -27.62 2.06
N GLY A 172 -13.66 -26.32 1.78
CA GLY A 172 -14.94 -25.62 1.97
C GLY A 172 -15.32 -25.45 3.44
N GLU A 173 -16.46 -24.81 3.69
CA GLU A 173 -16.96 -24.59 5.05
C GLU A 173 -17.35 -25.92 5.74
N GLY A 174 -17.14 -25.97 7.06
CA GLY A 174 -17.45 -27.12 7.88
C GLY A 174 -16.29 -27.56 8.76
N THR A 175 -16.50 -28.67 9.46
CA THR A 175 -15.49 -29.28 10.33
C THR A 175 -14.87 -30.49 9.64
N HIS A 176 -13.56 -30.43 9.44
CA HIS A 176 -12.78 -31.43 8.72
C HIS A 176 -11.77 -32.12 9.63
N GLN A 177 -11.33 -33.31 9.25
CA GLN A 177 -10.27 -34.05 9.94
C GLN A 177 -9.04 -34.14 9.05
N VAL A 178 -7.94 -33.49 9.47
CA VAL A 178 -6.67 -33.48 8.73
C VAL A 178 -5.58 -34.00 9.66
N ASN A 179 -4.94 -35.11 9.30
CA ASN A 179 -3.88 -35.76 10.11
C ASN A 179 -4.29 -36.00 11.59
N GLY A 180 -5.56 -36.35 11.83
CA GLY A 180 -6.08 -36.59 13.17
C GLY A 180 -6.38 -35.33 14.00
N LYS A 181 -6.28 -34.14 13.40
CA LYS A 181 -6.71 -32.87 14.01
C LYS A 181 -8.01 -32.39 13.38
N SER A 182 -8.93 -31.92 14.22
CA SER A 182 -10.16 -31.26 13.78
C SER A 182 -9.85 -29.82 13.37
N ILE A 183 -10.19 -29.45 12.14
CA ILE A 183 -10.05 -28.10 11.61
C ILE A 183 -11.45 -27.59 11.24
N THR A 184 -11.85 -26.45 11.80
CA THR A 184 -13.14 -25.83 11.49
C THR A 184 -12.92 -24.66 10.56
N ILE A 185 -13.57 -24.68 9.40
CA ILE A 185 -13.52 -23.64 8.38
C ILE A 185 -14.87 -22.94 8.36
N ASN A 186 -14.83 -21.61 8.49
CA ASN A 186 -16.00 -20.76 8.55
C ASN A 186 -15.74 -19.52 7.68
N LEU A 187 -16.61 -19.25 6.71
CA LEU A 187 -16.43 -18.11 5.81
C LEU A 187 -16.49 -16.77 6.55
N ARG A 188 -17.33 -16.63 7.58
CA ARG A 188 -17.38 -15.44 8.44
C ARG A 188 -16.03 -15.18 9.13
N ALA A 189 -15.34 -16.24 9.58
CA ALA A 189 -14.02 -16.11 10.18
C ALA A 189 -12.95 -15.69 9.14
N LEU A 190 -13.02 -16.23 7.93
CA LEU A 190 -12.14 -15.83 6.83
C LEU A 190 -12.39 -14.39 6.37
N LYS A 191 -13.66 -13.97 6.28
CA LYS A 191 -14.08 -12.59 6.03
C LYS A 191 -13.52 -11.62 7.10
N LYS A 192 -13.61 -12.00 8.37
CA LYS A 192 -12.98 -11.25 9.47
C LYS A 192 -11.47 -11.15 9.29
N GLN A 193 -10.79 -12.24 8.96
CA GLN A 193 -9.34 -12.24 8.73
C GLN A 193 -8.96 -11.33 7.56
N LEU A 194 -9.72 -11.35 6.45
CA LEU A 194 -9.54 -10.41 5.33
C LEU A 194 -9.68 -8.96 5.80
N TYR A 195 -10.76 -8.64 6.54
CA TYR A 195 -11.00 -7.27 7.01
C TYR A 195 -9.87 -6.75 7.89
N ILE A 196 -9.38 -7.59 8.83
CA ILE A 196 -8.26 -7.24 9.71
C ILE A 196 -6.96 -7.11 8.90
N CYS A 197 -6.72 -8.00 7.94
CA CYS A 197 -5.57 -7.90 7.04
C CYS A 197 -5.59 -6.58 6.27
N LEU A 198 -6.71 -6.20 5.65
CA LEU A 198 -6.85 -4.92 4.95
C LEU A 198 -6.66 -3.70 5.88
N MET A 199 -7.13 -3.78 7.13
CA MET A 199 -6.85 -2.75 8.15
C MET A 199 -5.36 -2.62 8.45
N SER A 200 -4.66 -3.75 8.58
CA SER A 200 -3.21 -3.80 8.79
C SER A 200 -2.44 -3.20 7.62
N VAL A 201 -2.83 -3.54 6.39
CA VAL A 201 -2.21 -3.00 5.19
C VAL A 201 -2.48 -1.49 5.06
N ASN A 202 -3.70 -1.04 5.36
CA ASN A 202 -3.98 0.39 5.39
C ASN A 202 -3.13 1.14 6.44
N ALA A 203 -2.87 0.55 7.61
CA ALA A 203 -1.95 1.13 8.59
C ALA A 203 -0.50 1.15 8.09
N LEU A 204 -0.09 0.14 7.32
CA LEU A 204 1.22 0.08 6.67
C LEU A 204 1.40 1.24 5.67
N GLU A 205 0.54 1.33 4.66
CA GLU A 205 0.65 2.36 3.61
C GLU A 205 0.42 3.77 4.17
N ALA A 206 -0.59 3.93 5.01
CA ALA A 206 -1.07 5.25 5.37
C ALA A 206 -0.35 5.86 6.59
N ILE A 207 0.35 5.06 7.41
CA ILE A 207 1.06 5.49 8.62
C ILE A 207 2.55 5.16 8.52
N ARG A 208 2.93 3.87 8.39
CA ARG A 208 4.33 3.45 8.50
C ARG A 208 5.20 4.04 7.40
N PHE A 209 4.72 4.01 6.15
CA PHE A 209 5.43 4.67 5.05
C PHE A 209 5.53 6.18 5.23
N TYR A 210 4.46 6.86 5.66
CA TYR A 210 4.49 8.31 5.89
C TYR A 210 5.48 8.71 6.99
N VAL A 211 5.62 7.91 8.04
CA VAL A 211 6.66 8.10 9.07
C VAL A 211 8.06 7.97 8.46
N SER A 212 8.26 7.00 7.57
CA SER A 212 9.52 6.82 6.85
C SER A 212 9.82 7.98 5.86
N PHE A 213 8.78 8.55 5.25
CA PHE A 213 8.89 9.69 4.34
C PHE A 213 9.31 10.95 5.09
N ALA A 214 8.76 11.18 6.29
CA ALA A 214 9.20 12.27 7.16
C ALA A 214 10.71 12.19 7.46
N CYS A 215 11.24 10.98 7.69
CA CYS A 215 12.67 10.77 7.90
C CYS A 215 13.49 11.06 6.65
N SER A 216 13.03 10.60 5.48
CA SER A 216 13.72 10.82 4.20
C SER A 216 13.75 12.29 3.79
N PHE A 217 12.61 12.98 3.87
CA PHE A 217 12.51 14.38 3.47
C PHE A 217 13.16 15.34 4.46
N ALA A 218 13.36 14.95 5.72
CA ALA A 218 14.15 15.76 6.66
C ALA A 218 15.63 15.89 6.26
N PHE A 219 16.19 14.93 5.51
CA PHE A 219 17.50 15.12 4.86
C PHE A 219 17.41 16.08 3.68
N ALA A 220 16.34 15.98 2.89
CA ALA A 220 16.11 16.83 1.72
C ALA A 220 15.95 18.31 2.09
N GLU A 221 15.29 18.62 3.21
CA GLU A 221 15.20 19.97 3.78
C GLU A 221 16.56 20.58 4.16
N ARG A 222 17.61 19.75 4.24
CA ARG A 222 18.99 20.15 4.51
C ARG A 222 19.86 20.11 3.25
N GLU A 223 19.25 19.97 2.07
CA GLU A 223 19.92 19.83 0.78
C GLU A 223 20.87 18.61 0.72
N LEU A 224 20.51 17.54 1.43
CA LEU A 224 21.25 16.27 1.48
C LEU A 224 20.39 15.13 0.96
N MET A 225 21.03 14.13 0.33
CA MET A 225 20.36 12.92 -0.15
C MET A 225 19.21 13.23 -1.13
N GLU A 226 19.42 14.23 -2.00
CA GLU A 226 18.38 14.75 -2.89
C GLU A 226 17.94 13.72 -3.96
N GLY A 227 18.83 12.82 -4.38
CA GLY A 227 18.49 11.73 -5.30
C GLY A 227 17.51 10.75 -4.66
N ASN A 228 17.79 10.33 -3.43
CA ASN A 228 16.86 9.57 -2.59
C ASN A 228 15.54 10.34 -2.42
N ALA A 229 15.57 11.63 -2.09
CA ALA A 229 14.36 12.42 -1.90
C ALA A 229 13.46 12.45 -3.15
N LYS A 230 14.05 12.56 -4.35
CA LYS A 230 13.30 12.48 -5.62
C LYS A 230 12.63 11.13 -5.81
N ILE A 231 13.32 10.03 -5.49
CA ILE A 231 12.75 8.67 -5.55
C ILE A 231 11.62 8.54 -4.52
N ILE A 232 11.84 8.91 -3.26
CA ILE A 232 10.83 8.84 -2.20
C ILE A 232 9.60 9.70 -2.54
N LYS A 233 9.77 10.83 -3.25
CA LYS A 233 8.64 11.62 -3.75
C LYS A 233 7.77 10.87 -4.77
N LEU A 234 8.38 10.06 -5.64
CA LEU A 234 7.65 9.21 -6.59
C LEU A 234 6.94 8.07 -5.85
N ILE A 235 7.61 7.41 -4.91
CA ILE A 235 7.02 6.38 -4.03
C ILE A 235 5.83 6.95 -3.26
N ALA A 236 5.99 8.08 -2.57
CA ALA A 236 4.92 8.69 -1.78
C ALA A 236 3.70 9.11 -2.62
N ARG A 237 3.89 9.39 -3.92
CA ARG A 237 2.81 9.66 -4.87
C ARG A 237 2.03 8.40 -5.23
N ASP A 238 2.72 7.27 -5.38
CA ASP A 238 2.10 5.96 -5.59
C ASP A 238 1.39 5.49 -4.31
N GLU A 239 2.01 5.64 -3.13
CA GLU A 239 1.42 5.28 -1.83
C GLU A 239 0.11 6.01 -1.53
N ALA A 240 -0.05 7.22 -2.04
CA ALA A 240 -1.31 7.95 -1.94
C ALA A 240 -2.45 7.20 -2.67
N LEU A 241 -2.16 6.51 -3.78
CA LEU A 241 -3.14 5.67 -4.47
C LEU A 241 -3.38 4.36 -3.73
N HIS A 242 -2.33 3.72 -3.22
CA HIS A 242 -2.42 2.46 -2.48
C HIS A 242 -3.33 2.60 -1.25
N LEU A 243 -3.07 3.62 -0.41
CA LEU A 243 -3.91 3.88 0.77
C LEU A 243 -5.34 4.31 0.39
N THR A 244 -5.53 4.99 -0.74
CA THR A 244 -6.88 5.32 -1.22
C THR A 244 -7.62 4.03 -1.59
N GLY A 245 -6.97 3.11 -2.30
CA GLY A 245 -7.51 1.79 -2.62
C GLY A 245 -7.97 1.04 -1.37
N THR A 246 -7.12 0.92 -0.36
CA THR A 246 -7.48 0.22 0.89
C THR A 246 -8.57 0.93 1.67
N GLN A 247 -8.58 2.27 1.71
CA GLN A 247 -9.66 3.03 2.36
C GLN A 247 -11.01 2.79 1.68
N HIS A 248 -11.06 2.76 0.35
CA HIS A 248 -12.29 2.45 -0.37
C HIS A 248 -12.75 1.01 -0.13
N MET A 249 -11.85 0.02 -0.19
CA MET A 249 -12.18 -1.37 0.14
C MET A 249 -12.79 -1.46 1.55
N LEU A 250 -12.12 -0.90 2.57
CA LEU A 250 -12.58 -0.94 3.96
C LEU A 250 -13.92 -0.23 4.16
N ASN A 251 -14.11 0.94 3.52
CA ASN A 251 -15.32 1.73 3.65
C ASN A 251 -16.53 1.07 2.98
N LEU A 252 -16.36 0.46 1.79
CA LEU A 252 -17.39 -0.31 1.09
C LEU A 252 -17.78 -1.59 1.85
N LEU A 253 -16.79 -2.27 2.45
CA LEU A 253 -17.04 -3.46 3.26
C LEU A 253 -17.81 -3.13 4.55
N ARG A 254 -17.41 -2.07 5.26
CA ARG A 254 -18.06 -1.70 6.53
C ARG A 254 -19.43 -1.04 6.35
N SER A 255 -19.71 -0.44 5.20
CA SER A 255 -21.01 0.19 4.92
C SER A 255 -22.10 -0.86 4.71
N GLY A 256 -21.73 -2.05 4.23
CA GLY A 256 -22.65 -3.13 3.87
C GLY A 256 -23.24 -2.98 2.48
N GLU A 257 -22.77 -2.00 1.70
CA GLU A 257 -23.16 -1.82 0.30
C GLU A 257 -22.64 -2.97 -0.58
N ASP A 258 -21.43 -3.49 -0.29
CA ASP A 258 -20.84 -4.61 -1.02
C ASP A 258 -21.28 -5.97 -0.47
N ASP A 259 -21.22 -6.14 0.85
CA ASP A 259 -21.58 -7.37 1.56
C ASP A 259 -22.17 -7.03 2.94
N PRO A 260 -23.47 -7.29 3.19
CA PRO A 260 -24.11 -7.05 4.48
C PRO A 260 -23.45 -7.78 5.65
N GLU A 261 -22.90 -8.98 5.42
CA GLU A 261 -22.22 -9.74 6.47
C GLU A 261 -20.91 -9.06 6.89
N MET A 262 -20.17 -8.48 5.94
CA MET A 262 -18.94 -7.72 6.23
C MET A 262 -19.22 -6.47 7.07
N ALA A 263 -20.38 -5.83 6.91
CA ALA A 263 -20.77 -4.72 7.79
C ALA A 263 -20.98 -5.16 9.25
N GLU A 264 -21.49 -6.38 9.48
CA GLU A 264 -21.58 -6.93 10.83
C GLU A 264 -20.20 -7.25 11.41
N ILE A 265 -19.37 -7.95 10.63
CA ILE A 265 -18.00 -8.31 11.00
C ILE A 265 -17.17 -7.06 11.33
N ALA A 266 -17.28 -6.01 10.52
CA ALA A 266 -16.61 -4.74 10.73
C ALA A 266 -17.02 -4.08 12.06
N ARG A 267 -18.31 -4.13 12.41
CA ARG A 267 -18.81 -3.63 13.71
C ARG A 267 -18.31 -4.48 14.87
N GLU A 268 -18.33 -5.81 14.75
CA GLU A 268 -17.86 -6.74 15.77
C GLU A 268 -16.35 -6.63 16.01
N SER A 269 -15.58 -6.39 14.95
CA SER A 269 -14.11 -6.32 14.97
C SER A 269 -13.59 -4.90 15.20
N ARG A 270 -14.47 -3.92 15.47
CA ARG A 270 -14.09 -2.49 15.56
C ARG A 270 -13.02 -2.23 16.61
N GLN A 271 -13.16 -2.80 17.81
CA GLN A 271 -12.18 -2.62 18.88
C GLN A 271 -10.83 -3.24 18.52
N GLU A 272 -10.84 -4.43 17.92
CA GLU A 272 -9.63 -5.11 17.46
C GLU A 272 -8.90 -4.30 16.37
N CYS A 273 -9.65 -3.70 15.43
CA CYS A 273 -9.08 -2.80 14.42
C CYS A 273 -8.53 -1.51 15.06
N TYR A 274 -9.22 -0.94 16.04
CA TYR A 274 -8.72 0.22 16.78
C TYR A 274 -7.39 -0.10 17.48
N ASP A 275 -7.33 -1.20 18.22
CA ASP A 275 -6.13 -1.63 18.96
C ASP A 275 -4.98 -1.94 18.00
N LEU A 276 -5.25 -2.50 16.82
CA LEU A 276 -4.27 -2.73 15.77
C LEU A 276 -3.63 -1.42 15.30
N PHE A 277 -4.42 -0.38 15.01
CA PHE A 277 -3.88 0.92 14.61
C PHE A 277 -3.08 1.59 15.73
N VAL A 278 -3.54 1.48 16.97
CA VAL A 278 -2.81 2.01 18.14
C VAL A 278 -1.48 1.27 18.32
N LEU A 279 -1.47 -0.06 18.15
CA LEU A 279 -0.25 -0.87 18.21
C LEU A 279 0.73 -0.46 17.09
N ALA A 280 0.24 -0.30 15.86
CA ALA A 280 1.07 0.15 14.75
C ALA A 280 1.72 1.52 15.04
N ALA A 281 0.94 2.48 15.54
CA ALA A 281 1.47 3.79 15.95
C ALA A 281 2.48 3.69 17.09
N GLN A 282 2.24 2.82 18.07
CA GLN A 282 3.16 2.60 19.18
C GLN A 282 4.50 2.01 18.72
N GLN A 283 4.47 1.05 17.80
CA GLN A 283 5.67 0.48 17.19
C GLN A 283 6.48 1.52 16.41
N GLU A 284 5.83 2.45 15.69
CA GLU A 284 6.55 3.55 15.04
C GLU A 284 7.18 4.53 16.05
N LYS A 285 6.56 4.72 17.23
CA LYS A 285 7.17 5.52 18.31
C LYS A 285 8.38 4.82 18.92
N GLU A 286 8.33 3.51 19.11
CA GLU A 286 9.45 2.69 19.56
C GLU A 286 10.59 2.68 18.52
N TRP A 287 10.23 2.65 17.23
CA TRP A 287 11.19 2.82 16.15
C TRP A 287 11.89 4.17 16.21
N ALA A 288 11.19 5.25 16.54
CA ALA A 288 11.81 6.55 16.74
C ALA A 288 12.87 6.53 17.86
N GLU A 289 12.67 5.74 18.92
CA GLU A 289 13.68 5.56 19.97
C GLU A 289 14.96 4.92 19.44
N TYR A 290 14.81 3.86 18.64
CA TYR A 290 15.95 3.20 17.99
C TYR A 290 16.64 4.11 16.98
N LEU A 291 15.87 4.87 16.20
CA LEU A 291 16.37 5.73 15.14
C LEU A 291 17.24 6.85 15.70
N PHE A 292 16.83 7.44 16.83
CA PHE A 292 17.52 8.59 17.44
C PHE A 292 18.38 8.22 18.66
N ARG A 293 18.68 6.93 18.87
CA ARG A 293 19.42 6.45 20.06
C ARG A 293 20.81 7.07 20.24
N ASP A 294 21.46 7.42 19.12
CA ASP A 294 22.83 7.95 19.07
C ASP A 294 22.87 9.46 18.75
N GLY A 295 21.72 10.12 18.65
CA GLY A 295 21.59 11.52 18.29
C GLY A 295 20.38 11.80 17.39
N SER A 296 19.95 13.06 17.32
CA SER A 296 18.93 13.56 16.41
C SER A 296 19.53 14.40 15.28
N MET A 297 18.72 14.86 14.33
CA MET A 297 19.15 15.76 13.26
C MET A 297 18.35 17.06 13.24
N ILE A 298 18.86 18.08 12.54
CA ILE A 298 18.15 19.35 12.38
C ILE A 298 16.79 19.07 11.71
N GLY A 299 15.73 19.59 12.30
CA GLY A 299 14.36 19.44 11.79
C GLY A 299 13.66 18.12 12.16
N LEU A 300 14.37 17.12 12.70
CA LEU A 300 13.75 15.86 13.11
C LEU A 300 14.42 15.21 14.33
N ASN A 301 13.61 14.94 15.33
CA ASN A 301 13.99 14.21 16.54
C ASN A 301 12.85 13.29 16.98
N LYS A 302 13.09 12.49 18.01
CA LYS A 302 12.11 11.55 18.58
C LYS A 302 10.77 12.22 18.87
N ASP A 303 10.78 13.35 19.57
CA ASP A 303 9.55 14.02 20.01
C ASP A 303 8.74 14.52 18.81
N ILE A 304 9.39 15.18 17.85
CA ILE A 304 8.73 15.65 16.61
C ILE A 304 8.14 14.48 15.82
N LEU A 305 8.90 13.39 15.67
CA LEU A 305 8.43 12.21 14.94
C LEU A 305 7.25 11.54 15.65
N CYS A 306 7.30 11.41 16.98
CA CYS A 306 6.17 10.93 17.79
C CYS A 306 4.92 11.81 17.63
N GLN A 307 5.09 13.13 17.58
CA GLN A 307 3.97 14.04 17.32
C GLN A 307 3.38 13.83 15.92
N TYR A 308 4.23 13.57 14.92
CA TYR A 308 3.80 13.32 13.55
C TYR A 308 3.07 11.98 13.43
N ILE A 309 3.57 10.92 14.10
CA ILE A 309 2.90 9.62 14.19
C ILE A 309 1.48 9.77 14.74
N GLU A 310 1.31 10.52 15.84
CA GLU A 310 -0.02 10.77 16.42
C GLU A 310 -0.94 11.55 15.47
N TYR A 311 -0.38 12.58 14.81
CA TYR A 311 -1.09 13.39 13.84
C TYR A 311 -1.61 12.57 12.65
N ILE A 312 -0.73 11.79 12.00
CA ILE A 312 -1.10 11.00 10.82
C ILE A 312 -2.03 9.84 11.20
N THR A 313 -1.79 9.18 12.34
CA THR A 313 -2.65 8.07 12.81
C THR A 313 -4.08 8.52 13.00
N ASN A 314 -4.31 9.68 13.64
CA ASN A 314 -5.66 10.22 13.79
C ASN A 314 -6.37 10.43 12.44
N ILE A 315 -5.66 10.99 11.45
CA ILE A 315 -6.22 11.22 10.11
C ILE A 315 -6.60 9.90 9.46
N ARG A 316 -5.72 8.89 9.52
CA ARG A 316 -5.94 7.61 8.84
C ARG A 316 -7.03 6.77 9.51
N MET A 317 -7.09 6.77 10.83
CA MET A 317 -8.16 6.09 11.58
C MET A 317 -9.52 6.71 11.30
N HIS A 318 -9.60 8.05 11.27
CA HIS A 318 -10.84 8.74 10.90
C HIS A 318 -11.30 8.40 9.48
N ALA A 319 -10.38 8.31 8.52
CA ALA A 319 -10.70 8.00 7.11
C ALA A 319 -11.36 6.62 6.92
N VAL A 320 -11.15 5.69 7.86
CA VAL A 320 -11.76 4.34 7.87
C VAL A 320 -12.84 4.16 8.95
N GLY A 321 -13.27 5.26 9.61
CA GLY A 321 -14.38 5.26 10.57
C GLY A 321 -14.04 4.80 11.99
N LEU A 322 -12.77 4.79 12.38
CA LEU A 322 -12.32 4.50 13.74
C LEU A 322 -12.25 5.79 14.59
N ASP A 323 -12.35 5.62 15.92
CA ASP A 323 -12.18 6.74 16.85
C ASP A 323 -10.73 7.24 16.88
N LEU A 324 -10.54 8.50 17.24
CA LEU A 324 -9.22 9.11 17.35
C LEU A 324 -8.53 8.68 18.66
N PRO A 325 -7.38 7.97 18.61
CA PRO A 325 -6.68 7.55 19.83
C PRO A 325 -5.88 8.66 20.49
N PHE A 326 -5.50 9.70 19.73
CA PHE A 326 -4.62 10.75 20.21
C PHE A 326 -5.29 12.13 20.21
N LYS A 327 -4.73 13.05 20.99
CA LYS A 327 -5.20 14.44 21.04
C LYS A 327 -4.97 15.13 19.69
N THR A 328 -6.06 15.66 19.11
CA THR A 328 -6.04 16.46 17.87
C THR A 328 -5.02 17.60 17.94
N ARG A 329 -4.25 17.76 16.87
CA ARG A 329 -3.22 18.79 16.69
C ARG A 329 -3.06 19.15 15.23
N SER A 330 -2.42 20.29 14.97
CA SER A 330 -1.93 20.64 13.63
C SER A 330 -0.72 19.77 13.24
N ASN A 331 -0.41 19.71 11.94
CA ASN A 331 0.78 19.01 11.44
C ASN A 331 2.04 19.58 12.13
N PRO A 332 2.81 18.76 12.88
CA PRO A 332 4.03 19.22 13.57
C PRO A 332 5.20 19.47 12.63
N ILE A 333 5.15 18.99 11.39
CA ILE A 333 6.18 19.16 10.36
C ILE A 333 5.56 19.67 9.05
N PRO A 334 5.04 20.90 9.01
CA PRO A 334 4.29 21.41 7.85
C PRO A 334 5.09 21.45 6.55
N TRP A 335 6.43 21.50 6.64
CA TRP A 335 7.33 21.43 5.49
C TRP A 335 7.18 20.13 4.69
N ILE A 336 6.75 19.01 5.31
CA ILE A 336 6.58 17.72 4.60
C ILE A 336 5.56 17.81 3.45
N ASN A 337 4.62 18.75 3.52
CA ASN A 337 3.57 18.89 2.52
C ASN A 337 4.14 19.29 1.14
N SER A 338 5.25 20.01 1.07
CA SER A 338 5.88 20.37 -0.22
C SER A 338 6.42 19.14 -0.98
N TRP A 339 6.72 18.07 -0.23
CA TRP A 339 7.22 16.81 -0.76
C TRP A 339 6.09 15.83 -1.10
N LEU A 340 5.04 15.81 -0.28
CA LEU A 340 3.89 14.90 -0.45
C LEU A 340 2.86 15.39 -1.47
N VAL A 341 2.91 16.67 -1.88
CA VAL A 341 2.06 17.19 -2.96
C VAL A 341 2.67 16.87 -4.32
N SER A 342 1.90 16.16 -5.15
CA SER A 342 2.15 15.99 -6.58
C SER A 342 1.25 16.97 -7.33
N ASP A 343 1.75 17.66 -8.35
CA ASP A 343 0.96 18.62 -9.15
C ASP A 343 -0.27 17.97 -9.81
N ASN A 344 -0.33 16.63 -9.86
CA ASN A 344 -1.47 15.85 -10.37
C ASN A 344 -2.28 15.12 -9.28
N VAL A 345 -1.97 15.31 -7.99
CA VAL A 345 -2.71 14.79 -6.82
C VAL A 345 -2.77 15.88 -5.76
N GLN A 346 -3.88 16.61 -5.70
CA GLN A 346 -4.19 17.36 -4.49
C GLN A 346 -4.42 16.38 -3.34
N VAL A 347 -3.48 16.28 -2.41
CA VAL A 347 -3.69 15.60 -1.11
C VAL A 347 -4.07 16.66 -0.06
N ALA A 348 -5.26 17.26 -0.23
CA ALA A 348 -6.02 18.00 0.80
C ALA A 348 -7.47 18.21 0.30
N PRO A 349 -8.50 18.12 1.18
CA PRO A 349 -9.89 17.99 0.77
C PRO A 349 -10.47 19.34 0.35
N GLN A 350 -10.50 19.63 -0.95
CA GLN A 350 -11.46 20.56 -1.57
C GLN A 350 -11.48 20.34 -3.09
N GLU A 351 -12.66 20.03 -3.60
CA GLU A 351 -12.95 19.83 -5.02
C GLU A 351 -12.45 20.98 -5.89
N VAL A 352 -11.71 20.68 -6.96
CA VAL A 352 -11.82 21.41 -8.23
C VAL A 352 -11.49 20.45 -9.38
N GLU A 353 -12.43 20.24 -10.29
CA GLU A 353 -12.21 19.58 -11.57
C GLU A 353 -11.24 20.40 -12.43
N VAL A 354 -10.23 19.74 -13.00
CA VAL A 354 -9.44 20.31 -14.09
C VAL A 354 -9.46 19.37 -15.27
N SER A 355 -10.21 19.80 -16.29
CA SER A 355 -10.36 19.21 -17.60
C SER A 355 -9.13 19.49 -18.46
N SER A 356 -8.37 18.45 -18.79
CA SER A 356 -7.55 18.40 -20.01
C SER A 356 -6.83 17.07 -20.13
N TYR A 357 -7.47 16.09 -20.77
CA TYR A 357 -6.84 15.14 -21.70
C TYR A 357 -7.96 14.51 -22.53
N LEU A 358 -8.43 15.25 -23.54
CA LEU A 358 -9.18 14.67 -24.65
C LEU A 358 -8.15 14.19 -25.67
N VAL A 359 -7.82 12.90 -25.62
CA VAL A 359 -7.10 12.23 -26.70
C VAL A 359 -7.87 10.98 -27.07
N GLY A 360 -8.53 11.04 -28.23
CA GLY A 360 -8.78 9.86 -29.05
C GLY A 360 -10.06 9.07 -28.80
N GLN A 361 -11.23 9.71 -28.81
CA GLN A 361 -12.41 9.01 -29.33
C GLN A 361 -12.22 8.86 -30.85
N ILE A 362 -11.70 7.69 -31.27
CA ILE A 362 -11.89 7.24 -32.64
C ILE A 362 -13.30 6.66 -32.69
N ASP A 363 -14.21 7.46 -33.24
CA ASP A 363 -15.54 7.03 -33.62
C ASP A 363 -15.41 5.95 -34.70
N SER A 364 -15.85 4.73 -34.41
CA SER A 364 -15.75 3.58 -35.30
C SER A 364 -17.04 3.38 -36.09
N GLU A 365 -17.42 4.39 -36.87
CA GLU A 365 -18.40 4.24 -37.96
C GLU A 365 -17.68 4.54 -39.29
N VAL A 366 -16.99 3.53 -39.81
CA VAL A 366 -16.48 3.54 -41.19
C VAL A 366 -17.63 3.10 -42.11
N GLY A 367 -18.11 4.00 -42.96
CA GLY A 367 -19.10 3.69 -44.00
C GLY A 367 -18.44 3.01 -45.20
N GLU A 368 -19.16 2.10 -45.86
CA GLU A 368 -18.66 1.29 -47.01
C GLU A 368 -18.18 2.08 -48.25
N ASN A 369 -18.28 3.41 -48.26
CA ASN A 369 -17.99 4.25 -49.43
C ASN A 369 -16.69 5.08 -49.36
N ASP A 370 -15.87 4.93 -48.31
CA ASP A 370 -14.64 5.74 -48.14
C ASP A 370 -13.43 5.28 -48.98
N PHE A 371 -13.59 4.29 -49.86
CA PHE A 371 -12.50 3.73 -50.67
C PHE A 371 -12.65 3.90 -52.19
N ASP A 372 -13.65 4.66 -52.66
CA ASP A 372 -13.94 4.73 -54.11
C ASP A 372 -13.02 5.67 -54.93
N ASP A 373 -12.14 6.46 -54.30
CA ASP A 373 -11.38 7.50 -55.00
C ASP A 373 -9.86 7.23 -55.19
N PHE A 374 -9.40 5.99 -55.06
CA PHE A 374 -8.02 5.64 -55.43
C PHE A 374 -7.96 4.81 -56.71
N GLN A 375 -7.77 5.47 -57.85
CA GLN A 375 -7.23 4.84 -59.06
C GLN A 375 -5.70 4.90 -59.05
N LEU A 376 -5.06 3.75 -59.32
CA LEU A 376 -3.61 3.46 -59.29
C LEU A 376 -2.75 4.38 -60.17
#